data_AF-A0A4Q2XEU4-F1
#
_entry.id   AF-A0A4Q2XEU4-F1
#
_cell.length_a   1.000
_cell.length_b   1.000
_cell.length_c   1.000
_cell.angle_alpha   90.00
_cell.angle_beta   90.00
_cell.angle_gamma   90.00
#
_symmetry.space_group_name_H-M   'P 1'
#
loop_
_entity.id
_entity.type
_entity.pdbx_description
1 polymer ?
#
loop_
_entity_poly.entity_id
_entity_poly.type
_entity_poly.pdbx_seq_one_letter_code
_entity_poly.pdbx_strand_id
1 'polypeptide(L)'
;MQPAEITAALYRASSSPNGLQAVRHFIVKIRDLDKDSILEGLLATFEHRSCTAHEIACAVLWCLEVPFTRNLVVTLKQLLPNWDLSVEELPFYLAAACGKENLEEALDQIRETVEDCSPVAEKLDTFHWWLSADARSIEEIRETWNCKLIC
;
A
#
# COMPACT_ATOMS: atom_id res chain seq x y z
N MET A 1 -7.87 16.79 -7.95
CA MET A 1 -8.80 15.72 -7.49
C MET A 1 -8.56 15.59 -6.00
N GLN A 2 -9.62 15.61 -5.20
CA GLN A 2 -9.51 15.45 -3.74
C GLN A 2 -9.21 13.98 -3.37
N PRO A 3 -8.63 13.68 -2.19
CA PRO A 3 -8.30 12.31 -1.78
C PRO A 3 -9.45 11.30 -1.95
N ALA A 4 -10.67 11.66 -1.50
CA ALA A 4 -11.84 10.79 -1.62
C ALA A 4 -12.21 10.46 -3.08
N GLU A 5 -12.00 11.41 -4.01
CA GLU A 5 -12.24 11.20 -5.43
C GLU A 5 -11.19 10.24 -6.04
N ILE A 6 -9.94 10.32 -5.57
CA ILE A 6 -8.85 9.40 -5.96
C ILE A 6 -9.19 7.98 -5.50
N THR A 7 -9.58 7.80 -4.24
CA THR A 7 -10.00 6.51 -3.69
C THR A 7 -11.14 5.90 -4.51
N ALA A 8 -12.21 6.67 -4.76
CA ALA A 8 -13.35 6.20 -5.53
C ALA A 8 -12.99 5.90 -6.99
N ALA A 9 -12.07 6.67 -7.59
CA ALA A 9 -11.59 6.43 -8.94
C ALA A 9 -10.74 5.15 -9.04
N LEU A 10 -9.90 4.88 -8.03
CA LEU A 10 -9.14 3.63 -7.97
C LEU A 10 -10.08 2.42 -7.92
N TYR A 11 -11.07 2.42 -7.02
CA TYR A 11 -12.03 1.31 -6.93
C TYR A 11 -12.76 1.04 -8.25
N ARG A 12 -13.18 2.11 -8.96
CA ARG A 12 -13.79 1.96 -10.29
C ARG A 12 -12.82 1.38 -11.30
N ALA A 13 -11.55 1.76 -11.25
CA ALA A 13 -10.53 1.25 -12.15
C ALA A 13 -10.19 -0.22 -11.85
N SER A 14 -9.99 -0.57 -10.58
CA SER A 14 -9.65 -1.93 -10.13
C SER A 14 -10.76 -2.95 -10.40
N SER A 15 -12.02 -2.51 -10.35
CA SER A 15 -13.18 -3.36 -10.63
C SER A 15 -13.64 -3.31 -12.09
N SER A 16 -12.90 -2.62 -12.97
CA SER A 16 -13.29 -2.50 -14.38
C SER A 16 -13.09 -3.83 -15.12
N PRO A 17 -14.01 -4.21 -16.04
CA PRO A 17 -13.77 -5.32 -16.97
C PRO A 17 -12.51 -5.14 -17.84
N ASN A 18 -12.06 -3.89 -18.02
CA ASN A 18 -10.84 -3.54 -18.74
C ASN A 18 -9.61 -3.45 -17.80
N GLY A 19 -9.72 -3.93 -16.55
CA GLY A 19 -8.69 -4.09 -15.53
C GLY A 19 -7.51 -3.11 -15.64
N LEU A 20 -6.37 -3.62 -16.09
CA LEU A 20 -5.11 -2.85 -16.19
C LEU A 20 -5.22 -1.59 -17.06
N GLN A 21 -6.00 -1.60 -18.15
CA GLN A 21 -6.15 -0.41 -18.99
C GLN A 21 -6.88 0.71 -18.23
N ALA A 22 -7.89 0.37 -17.43
CA ALA A 22 -8.58 1.34 -16.60
C ALA A 22 -7.65 1.92 -15.52
N VAL A 23 -6.79 1.08 -14.93
CA VAL A 23 -5.75 1.50 -13.98
C VAL A 23 -4.74 2.43 -14.65
N ARG A 24 -4.24 2.11 -15.85
CA ARG A 24 -3.32 2.96 -16.62
C ARG A 24 -3.94 4.35 -16.88
N HIS A 25 -5.20 4.40 -17.30
CA HIS A 25 -5.90 5.67 -17.48
C HIS A 25 -6.08 6.43 -16.17
N PHE A 26 -6.33 5.74 -15.06
CA PHE A 26 -6.37 6.35 -13.74
C PHE A 26 -5.02 6.97 -13.36
N ILE A 27 -3.91 6.25 -13.53
CA ILE A 27 -2.55 6.75 -13.29
C ILE A 27 -2.29 8.04 -14.08
N VAL A 28 -2.58 8.04 -15.39
CA VAL A 28 -2.41 9.22 -16.24
C VAL A 28 -3.20 10.42 -15.71
N LYS A 29 -4.39 10.21 -15.16
CA LYS A 29 -5.23 11.29 -14.61
C LYS A 29 -4.69 11.88 -13.30
N ILE A 30 -4.04 11.07 -12.47
CA ILE A 30 -3.61 11.50 -11.13
C ILE A 30 -2.12 11.89 -11.07
N ARG A 31 -1.30 11.53 -12.07
CA ARG A 31 0.17 11.72 -12.02
C ARG A 31 0.62 13.17 -11.82
N ASP A 32 -0.18 14.12 -12.28
CA ASP A 32 0.11 15.56 -12.26
C ASP A 32 -0.51 16.26 -11.02
N LEU A 33 -1.15 15.50 -10.11
CA LEU A 33 -1.65 16.00 -8.84
C LEU A 33 -0.53 16.11 -7.81
N ASP A 34 -0.80 16.81 -6.71
CA ASP A 34 0.12 16.86 -5.57
C ASP A 34 0.28 15.48 -4.93
N LYS A 35 1.53 15.16 -4.55
CA LYS A 35 1.91 13.84 -4.06
C LYS A 35 1.23 13.49 -2.73
N ASP A 36 0.99 14.48 -1.87
CA ASP A 36 0.30 14.26 -0.59
C ASP A 36 -1.17 13.87 -0.80
N SER A 37 -1.91 14.53 -1.70
CA SER A 37 -3.28 14.12 -2.04
C SER A 37 -3.33 12.73 -2.65
N ILE A 38 -2.34 12.37 -3.49
CA ILE A 38 -2.23 11.01 -4.03
C ILE A 38 -1.98 10.00 -2.91
N LEU A 39 -1.03 10.28 -2.01
CA LEU A 39 -0.73 9.44 -0.87
C LEU A 39 -1.97 9.21 0.00
N GLU A 40 -2.66 10.29 0.38
CA GLU A 40 -3.88 10.23 1.19
C GLU A 40 -4.97 9.42 0.50
N GLY A 41 -5.25 9.71 -0.78
CA GLY A 41 -6.31 9.04 -1.53
C GLY A 41 -6.05 7.55 -1.76
N LEU A 42 -4.80 7.16 -2.00
CA LEU A 42 -4.45 5.75 -2.20
C LEU A 42 -4.41 4.97 -0.88
N LEU A 43 -3.91 5.57 0.22
CA LEU A 43 -3.94 4.92 1.53
C LEU A 43 -5.35 4.79 2.10
N ALA A 44 -6.27 5.70 1.78
CA ALA A 44 -7.68 5.60 2.19
C ALA A 44 -8.39 4.34 1.63
N THR A 45 -7.83 3.67 0.62
CA THR A 45 -8.38 2.41 0.09
C THR A 45 -8.29 1.26 1.11
N PHE A 46 -7.44 1.40 2.12
CA PHE A 46 -7.33 0.46 3.23
C PHE A 46 -8.40 0.70 4.31
N GLU A 47 -9.28 1.68 4.17
CA GLU A 47 -10.45 1.81 5.07
C GLU A 47 -11.49 0.70 4.84
N HIS A 48 -11.42 0.02 3.69
CA HIS A 48 -12.27 -1.13 3.36
C HIS A 48 -11.42 -2.34 2.95
N ARG A 49 -11.93 -3.54 3.22
CA ARG A 49 -11.27 -4.79 2.83
C ARG A 49 -11.42 -5.03 1.32
N SER A 50 -10.32 -4.94 0.58
CA SER A 50 -10.29 -5.25 -0.84
C SER A 50 -8.86 -5.58 -1.28
N CYS A 51 -8.56 -6.88 -1.39
CA CYS A 51 -7.24 -7.37 -1.82
C CYS A 51 -6.77 -6.68 -3.12
N THR A 52 -7.59 -6.69 -4.17
CA THR A 52 -7.25 -6.07 -5.47
C THR A 52 -7.04 -4.56 -5.39
N ALA A 53 -7.83 -3.83 -4.60
CA ALA A 53 -7.64 -2.38 -4.48
C ALA A 53 -6.38 -2.04 -3.68
N HIS A 54 -6.06 -2.81 -2.63
CA HIS A 54 -4.85 -2.64 -1.83
C HIS A 54 -3.59 -2.90 -2.68
N GLU A 55 -3.57 -4.01 -3.41
CA GLU A 55 -2.51 -4.39 -4.35
C GLU A 55 -2.25 -3.25 -5.37
N ILE A 56 -3.32 -2.79 -6.05
CA ILE A 56 -3.18 -1.73 -7.05
C ILE A 56 -2.83 -0.38 -6.40
N ALA A 57 -3.34 -0.04 -5.23
CA ALA A 57 -3.01 1.20 -4.54
C ALA A 57 -1.50 1.30 -4.27
N CYS A 58 -0.90 0.25 -3.71
CA CYS A 58 0.53 0.19 -3.46
C CYS A 58 1.34 0.20 -4.76
N ALA A 59 0.90 -0.54 -5.79
CA ALA A 59 1.54 -0.51 -7.10
C ALA A 59 1.57 0.90 -7.71
N VAL A 60 0.46 1.64 -7.59
CA VAL A 60 0.35 3.01 -8.11
C VAL A 60 1.23 3.98 -7.30
N LEU A 61 1.26 3.87 -5.96
CA LEU A 61 2.16 4.66 -5.12
C LEU A 61 3.62 4.50 -5.57
N TRP A 62 4.00 3.26 -5.89
CA TRP A 62 5.33 2.94 -6.40
C TRP A 62 5.61 3.49 -7.78
N CYS A 63 4.70 3.27 -8.73
CA CYS A 63 4.84 3.70 -10.12
C CYS A 63 4.96 5.22 -10.22
N LEU A 64 4.29 5.95 -9.32
CA LEU A 64 4.32 7.41 -9.26
C LEU A 64 5.41 7.95 -8.33
N GLU A 65 6.23 7.08 -7.74
CA GLU A 65 7.29 7.43 -6.78
C GLU A 65 6.79 8.41 -5.72
N VAL A 66 5.62 8.11 -5.14
CA VAL A 66 4.99 8.97 -4.14
C VAL A 66 5.77 8.83 -2.83
N PRO A 67 6.39 9.90 -2.30
CA PRO A 67 7.10 9.83 -1.04
C PRO A 67 6.12 9.59 0.12
N PHE A 68 6.57 8.85 1.13
CA PHE A 68 5.78 8.67 2.35
C PHE A 68 6.05 9.81 3.33
N THR A 69 5.06 10.69 3.53
CA THR A 69 5.19 11.91 4.35
C THR A 69 4.43 11.85 5.69
N ARG A 70 3.72 10.74 5.96
CA ARG A 70 2.87 10.57 7.15
C ARG A 70 3.64 9.99 8.34
N ASN A 71 3.05 10.09 9.53
CA ASN A 71 3.54 9.35 10.70
C ASN A 71 3.29 7.84 10.50
N LEU A 72 4.36 7.05 10.47
CA LEU A 72 4.31 5.63 10.13
C LEU A 72 3.48 4.82 11.13
N VAL A 73 3.70 5.00 12.45
CA VAL A 73 2.98 4.28 13.51
C VAL A 73 1.48 4.58 13.46
N VAL A 74 1.10 5.86 13.36
CA VAL A 74 -0.32 6.26 13.27
C VAL A 74 -0.95 5.68 12.01
N THR A 75 -0.23 5.70 10.88
CA THR A 75 -0.72 5.17 9.61
C THR A 75 -0.90 3.65 9.68
N LEU A 76 0.10 2.90 10.15
CA LEU A 76 0.01 1.45 10.32
C LEU A 76 -1.16 1.05 11.22
N LYS A 77 -1.40 1.75 12.34
CA LYS A 77 -2.57 1.51 13.20
C LYS A 77 -3.90 1.69 12.46
N GLN A 78 -3.96 2.56 11.45
CA GLN A 78 -5.14 2.75 10.59
C GLN A 78 -5.26 1.67 9.51
N LEU A 79 -4.15 1.27 8.88
CA LEU A 79 -4.15 0.32 7.76
C LEU A 79 -4.32 -1.13 8.23
N LEU A 80 -3.61 -1.53 9.30
CA LEU A 80 -3.52 -2.92 9.74
C LEU A 80 -4.91 -3.57 9.95
N PRO A 81 -5.91 -2.97 10.63
CA PRO A 81 -7.20 -3.63 10.87
C PRO A 81 -7.90 -4.18 9.60
N ASN A 82 -7.67 -3.54 8.45
CA ASN A 82 -8.32 -3.86 7.18
C ASN A 82 -7.38 -4.40 6.10
N TRP A 83 -6.07 -4.28 6.28
CA TRP A 83 -5.08 -4.87 5.37
C TRP A 83 -5.32 -6.37 5.19
N ASP A 84 -5.26 -6.83 3.94
CA ASP A 84 -5.34 -8.24 3.60
C ASP A 84 -3.95 -8.88 3.65
N LEU A 85 -3.81 -9.96 4.42
CA LEU A 85 -2.53 -10.65 4.64
C LEU A 85 -1.89 -11.19 3.36
N SER A 86 -2.69 -11.42 2.32
CA SER A 86 -2.21 -11.86 1.00
C SER A 86 -1.59 -10.74 0.15
N VAL A 87 -1.76 -9.48 0.55
CA VAL A 87 -1.24 -8.31 -0.17
C VAL A 87 0.12 -7.94 0.38
N GLU A 88 1.17 -8.45 -0.27
CA GLU A 88 2.56 -8.22 0.09
C GLU A 88 3.06 -6.80 -0.29
N GLU A 89 2.37 -6.11 -1.22
CA GLU A 89 2.81 -4.82 -1.74
C GLU A 89 2.86 -3.73 -0.66
N LEU A 90 2.00 -3.80 0.36
CA LEU A 90 2.00 -2.81 1.44
C LEU A 90 3.29 -2.88 2.29
N PRO A 91 3.69 -4.06 2.84
CA PRO A 91 4.98 -4.21 3.49
C PRO A 91 6.15 -3.71 2.68
N PHE A 92 6.24 -4.12 1.41
CA PHE A 92 7.36 -3.74 0.58
C PHE A 92 7.35 -2.25 0.27
N TYR A 93 6.18 -1.65 0.00
CA TYR A 93 6.06 -0.22 -0.31
C TYR A 93 6.55 0.63 0.86
N LEU A 94 6.08 0.31 2.07
CA LEU A 94 6.48 1.02 3.26
C LEU A 94 7.96 0.82 3.57
N ALA A 95 8.51 -0.38 3.35
CA ALA A 95 9.93 -0.64 3.57
C ALA A 95 10.80 0.19 2.61
N ALA A 96 10.39 0.31 1.34
CA ALA A 96 11.09 1.10 0.34
C ALA A 96 10.95 2.61 0.59
N ALA A 97 9.77 3.07 0.99
CA ALA A 97 9.49 4.49 1.17
C ALA A 97 10.02 5.06 2.49
N CYS A 98 10.00 4.26 3.57
CA CYS A 98 10.35 4.71 4.92
C CYS A 98 11.70 4.16 5.42
N GLY A 99 12.26 3.15 4.73
CA GLY A 99 13.37 2.34 5.23
C GLY A 99 12.86 1.15 6.06
N LYS A 100 13.44 -0.03 5.81
CA LYS A 100 13.07 -1.29 6.49
C LYS A 100 13.21 -1.21 8.01
N GLU A 101 14.33 -0.69 8.51
CA GLU A 101 14.61 -0.58 9.95
C GLU A 101 13.57 0.30 10.66
N ASN A 102 13.25 1.47 10.09
CA ASN A 102 12.23 2.38 10.64
C ASN A 102 10.83 1.73 10.66
N LEU A 103 10.53 0.89 9.66
CA LEU A 103 9.27 0.17 9.59
C LEU A 103 9.20 -0.95 10.62
N GLU A 104 10.27 -1.72 10.79
CA GLU A 104 10.37 -2.75 11.83
C GLU A 104 10.20 -2.13 13.22
N GLU A 105 10.88 -1.02 13.51
CA GLU A 105 10.72 -0.29 14.77
C GLU A 105 9.27 0.17 14.99
N ALA A 106 8.62 0.69 13.94
CA ALA A 106 7.22 1.11 14.03
C ALA A 106 6.26 -0.06 14.28
N LEU A 107 6.53 -1.24 13.71
CA LEU A 107 5.74 -2.45 13.93
C LEU A 107 5.92 -2.95 15.38
N ASP A 108 7.16 -2.95 15.89
CA ASP A 108 7.46 -3.33 17.27
C ASP A 108 6.75 -2.41 18.28
N GLN A 109 6.79 -1.09 18.04
CA GLN A 109 6.05 -0.13 18.86
C GLN A 109 4.53 -0.38 18.88
N ILE A 110 3.96 -0.87 17.78
CA ILE A 110 2.54 -1.24 17.74
C ILE A 110 2.33 -2.54 18.51
N ARG A 111 3.22 -3.53 18.32
CA ARG A 111 3.14 -4.84 18.98
C ARG A 111 3.09 -4.71 20.50
N GLU A 112 3.86 -3.81 21.10
CA GLU A 112 3.85 -3.53 22.55
C GLU A 112 2.48 -3.10 23.09
N THR A 113 1.61 -2.57 22.23
CA THR A 113 0.30 -2.02 22.62
C THR A 113 -0.89 -2.92 22.29
N VAL A 114 -0.64 -4.07 21.65
CA VAL A 114 -1.67 -4.94 21.09
C VAL A 114 -1.71 -6.26 21.87
N GLU A 115 -2.91 -6.76 22.14
CA GLU A 115 -3.10 -8.09 22.75
C GLU A 115 -2.67 -9.21 21.77
N ASP A 116 -1.92 -10.20 22.27
CA ASP A 116 -1.34 -11.28 21.46
C ASP A 116 -2.37 -12.09 20.66
N CYS A 117 -3.59 -12.23 21.17
CA CYS A 117 -4.67 -12.99 20.50
C CYS A 117 -5.54 -12.14 19.56
N SER A 118 -5.19 -10.87 19.34
CA SER A 118 -5.99 -9.99 18.50
C SER A 118 -5.74 -10.24 16.99
N PRO A 119 -6.72 -9.97 16.11
CA PRO A 119 -6.50 -10.04 14.66
C PRO A 119 -5.41 -9.09 14.14
N VAL A 120 -5.01 -8.08 14.91
CA VAL A 120 -3.92 -7.17 14.54
C VAL A 120 -2.56 -7.80 14.84
N ALA A 121 -2.44 -8.63 15.87
CA ALA A 121 -1.20 -9.34 16.20
C ALA A 121 -0.77 -10.29 15.07
N GLU A 122 -1.71 -11.09 14.53
CA GLU A 122 -1.47 -11.96 13.36
C GLU A 122 -0.99 -11.16 12.13
N LYS A 123 -1.51 -9.94 11.95
CA LYS A 123 -1.09 -9.06 10.87
C LYS A 123 0.31 -8.54 11.09
N LEU A 124 0.68 -8.12 12.30
CA LEU A 124 2.05 -7.73 12.61
C LEU A 124 3.02 -8.88 12.34
N ASP A 125 2.69 -10.10 12.78
CA ASP A 125 3.53 -11.29 12.54
C ASP A 125 3.71 -11.56 11.05
N THR A 126 2.63 -11.49 10.27
CA THR A 126 2.69 -11.65 8.82
C THR A 126 3.47 -10.52 8.14
N PHE A 127 3.38 -9.30 8.67
CA PHE A 127 4.13 -8.15 8.17
C PHE A 127 5.64 -8.36 8.34
N HIS A 128 6.08 -8.78 9.54
CA HIS A 128 7.49 -9.15 9.77
C HIS A 128 7.94 -10.33 8.92
N TRP A 129 7.06 -11.32 8.71
CA TRP A 129 7.35 -12.43 7.82
C TRP A 129 7.65 -11.94 6.40
N TRP A 130 6.83 -11.04 5.83
CA TRP A 130 7.10 -10.46 4.51
C TRP A 130 8.43 -9.69 4.45
N LEU A 131 8.77 -8.92 5.50
CA LEU A 131 10.02 -8.16 5.55
C LEU A 131 11.26 -9.05 5.72
N SER A 132 11.12 -10.23 6.30
CA SER A 132 12.20 -11.20 6.51
C SER A 132 12.34 -12.23 5.39
N ALA A 133 11.30 -12.43 4.58
CA ALA A 133 11.30 -13.41 3.51
C ALA A 133 12.25 -13.01 2.37
N ASP A 134 13.19 -13.90 2.04
CA ASP A 134 14.03 -13.86 0.82
C ASP A 134 13.23 -14.16 -0.46
N ALA A 135 11.89 -14.25 -0.39
CA ALA A 135 11.06 -14.83 -1.44
C ALA A 135 11.00 -13.99 -2.71
N ARG A 136 11.02 -12.66 -2.58
CA ARG A 136 11.13 -11.67 -3.67
C ARG A 136 11.79 -10.41 -3.14
N SER A 137 12.72 -9.86 -3.92
CA SER A 137 13.26 -8.52 -3.65
C SER A 137 12.19 -7.45 -3.90
N ILE A 138 12.30 -6.36 -3.15
CA ILE A 138 11.49 -5.15 -3.33
C ILE A 138 11.56 -4.68 -4.80
N GLU A 139 12.74 -4.80 -5.41
CA GLU A 139 13.02 -4.46 -6.81
C GLU A 139 12.22 -5.32 -7.80
N GLU A 140 12.15 -6.65 -7.60
CA GLU A 140 11.40 -7.55 -8.49
C GLU A 140 9.90 -7.22 -8.52
N ILE A 141 9.33 -6.90 -7.36
CA ILE A 141 7.92 -6.53 -7.25
C ILE A 141 7.68 -5.18 -7.93
N ARG A 142 8.56 -4.21 -7.68
CA ARG A 142 8.52 -2.90 -8.35
C ARG A 142 8.60 -3.03 -9.87
N GLU A 143 9.54 -3.82 -10.38
CA GLU A 143 9.70 -4.06 -11.82
C GLU A 143 8.47 -4.73 -12.44
N THR A 144 7.91 -5.72 -11.74
CA THR A 144 6.67 -6.40 -12.16
C THR A 144 5.54 -5.38 -12.36
N TRP A 145 5.36 -4.46 -11.42
CA TRP A 145 4.30 -3.45 -11.50
C TRP A 145 4.57 -2.36 -12.53
N ASN A 146 5.82 -1.90 -12.64
CA ASN A 146 6.20 -0.94 -13.68
C ASN A 146 5.94 -1.50 -15.08
N CYS A 147 6.30 -2.76 -15.34
CA CYS A 147 5.98 -3.44 -16.60
C CYS A 147 4.47 -3.55 -16.86
N LYS A 148 3.65 -3.76 -15.82
CA LYS A 148 2.20 -3.88 -15.97
C LYS A 148 1.49 -2.54 -16.14
N LEU A 149 2.00 -1.46 -15.54
CA LEU A 149 1.28 -0.19 -15.40
C LEU A 149 1.86 0.96 -16.22
N ILE A 150 3.12 0.89 -16.63
CA ILE A 150 3.81 1.95 -17.36
C ILE A 150 4.14 1.54 -18.81
N CYS A 151 4.53 0.28 -19.04
CA CYS A 151 4.84 -0.25 -20.37
C CYS A 151 3.58 -0.59 -21.19
#